data_AF-A0A2S2CT88-F1
#
_entry.id   AF-A0A2S2CT88-F1
#
_cell.length_a   1.000
_cell.length_b   1.000
_cell.length_c   1.000
_cell.angle_alpha   90.00
_cell.angle_beta   90.00
_cell.angle_gamma   90.00
#
_symmetry.space_group_name_H-M   'P 1'
#
loop_
_entity.id
_entity.type
_entity.pdbx_description
1 polymer ?
#
loop_
_entity_poly.entity_id
_entity_poly.type
_entity_poly.pdbx_seq_one_letter_code
_entity_poly.pdbx_strand_id
1 'polypeptide(L)'
;MTFATRSLFDEGWLAPFTPDVTAAAAEAAIAAAELGLDRALAGLRAELAVLAAGGEARWIGPLLRAETEEFPQAGKAAWAAVEHTMRAIAFKRRELMPHFPGLLDRVEAVHEEASALCGEARWSLLAARALADPGGPSSPIQGHGTRYVKSDRYDARALAALPPDERVRADRTLKRLGGNPVPPELDLRSLPGYEGRLWTMKAGGRNRFILRLDRDRRGPVYVVEDVALAA
;
A
#
# COMPACT_ATOMS: atom_id res chain seq x y z
N MET A 1 -16.53 -10.63 -2.30
CA MET A 1 -15.40 -10.18 -3.15
C MET A 1 -14.12 -10.46 -2.38
N THR A 2 -13.54 -11.62 -2.63
CA THR A 2 -12.15 -11.88 -2.28
C THR A 2 -11.32 -11.23 -3.38
N PHE A 3 -10.29 -10.46 -3.05
CA PHE A 3 -9.27 -9.99 -4.01
C PHE A 3 -8.65 -11.17 -4.82
N ALA A 4 -8.85 -12.41 -4.34
CA ALA A 4 -8.40 -13.70 -4.83
C ALA A 4 -8.82 -14.14 -6.26
N THR A 5 -9.20 -13.22 -7.16
CA THR A 5 -9.37 -13.56 -8.59
C THR A 5 -8.31 -12.96 -9.49
N ARG A 6 -7.36 -12.18 -8.98
CA ARG A 6 -6.36 -11.49 -9.81
C ARG A 6 -4.96 -11.98 -9.49
N SER A 7 -4.61 -13.14 -10.06
CA SER A 7 -3.21 -13.47 -10.22
C SER A 7 -2.64 -12.48 -11.24
N LEU A 8 -1.78 -11.56 -10.80
CA LEU A 8 -1.05 -10.69 -11.73
C LEU A 8 -0.18 -11.52 -12.66
N PHE A 9 0.28 -12.69 -12.19
CA PHE A 9 1.04 -13.65 -12.95
C PHE A 9 0.35 -15.03 -12.91
N ASP A 10 0.03 -15.59 -14.07
CA ASP A 10 -0.49 -16.95 -14.19
C ASP A 10 0.65 -17.90 -14.60
N GLU A 11 0.89 -18.95 -13.82
CA GLU A 11 1.92 -19.95 -14.15
C GLU A 11 1.67 -20.63 -15.51
N GLY A 12 0.42 -20.66 -15.97
CA GLY A 12 0.05 -21.10 -17.32
C GLY A 12 0.75 -20.32 -18.43
N TRP A 13 1.24 -19.11 -18.16
CA TRP A 13 2.06 -18.34 -19.11
C TRP A 13 3.43 -18.99 -19.35
N LEU A 14 3.89 -19.86 -18.45
CA LEU A 14 5.14 -20.60 -18.62
C LEU A 14 4.95 -21.90 -19.43
N ALA A 15 3.72 -22.32 -19.70
CA ALA A 15 3.43 -23.56 -20.43
C ALA A 15 4.12 -23.68 -21.81
N PRO A 16 4.34 -22.59 -22.58
CA PRO A 16 5.07 -22.66 -23.85
C PRO A 16 6.55 -23.04 -23.72
N PHE A 17 7.17 -22.85 -22.54
CA PHE A 17 8.60 -23.10 -22.34
C PHE A 17 8.90 -24.58 -22.09
N THR A 18 8.91 -25.35 -23.17
CA THR A 18 9.33 -26.75 -23.15
C THR A 18 10.77 -26.89 -23.65
N PRO A 19 11.44 -28.03 -23.41
CA PRO A 19 12.75 -28.30 -24.00
C PRO A 19 12.81 -28.20 -25.53
N ASP A 20 11.66 -28.25 -26.21
CA ASP A 20 11.53 -28.25 -27.67
C ASP A 20 11.00 -26.91 -28.24
N VAL A 21 10.80 -25.87 -27.41
CA VAL A 21 10.27 -24.55 -27.82
C VAL A 21 11.24 -23.75 -28.68
N THR A 22 10.84 -23.27 -29.86
CA THR A 22 11.73 -22.45 -30.71
C THR A 22 11.96 -21.07 -30.11
N ALA A 23 13.08 -20.41 -30.46
CA ALA A 23 13.37 -19.04 -30.01
C ALA A 23 12.24 -18.05 -30.33
N ALA A 24 11.73 -18.09 -31.56
CA ALA A 24 10.60 -17.25 -31.96
C ALA A 24 9.31 -17.52 -31.16
N ALA A 25 9.04 -18.79 -30.81
CA ALA A 25 7.88 -19.13 -29.98
C ALA A 25 8.06 -18.68 -28.53
N ALA A 26 9.28 -18.77 -27.99
CA ALA A 26 9.61 -18.28 -26.66
C ALA A 26 9.50 -16.75 -26.57
N GLU A 27 10.04 -16.01 -27.55
CA GLU A 27 9.90 -14.56 -27.65
C GLU A 27 8.42 -14.13 -27.70
N ALA A 28 7.62 -14.80 -28.53
CA ALA A 28 6.19 -14.53 -28.61
C ALA A 28 5.47 -14.84 -27.28
N ALA A 29 5.85 -15.91 -26.59
CA ALA A 29 5.29 -16.25 -25.28
C ALA A 29 5.65 -15.21 -24.21
N ILE A 30 6.87 -14.67 -24.22
CA ILE A 30 7.31 -13.62 -23.29
C ILE A 30 6.54 -12.34 -23.55
N ALA A 31 6.47 -11.89 -24.81
CA ALA A 31 5.69 -10.72 -25.16
C ALA A 31 4.21 -10.86 -24.78
N ALA A 32 3.65 -12.07 -24.93
CA ALA A 32 2.28 -12.36 -24.49
C ALA A 32 2.13 -12.33 -22.96
N ALA A 33 3.11 -12.84 -22.21
CA ALA A 33 3.15 -12.79 -20.75
C ALA A 33 3.27 -11.35 -20.23
N GLU A 34 4.15 -10.54 -20.82
CA GLU A 34 4.30 -9.12 -20.50
C GLU A 34 2.99 -8.35 -20.77
N LEU A 35 2.36 -8.58 -21.92
CA LEU A 35 1.06 -7.97 -22.23
C LEU A 35 -0.03 -8.44 -21.26
N GLY A 36 0.03 -9.69 -20.81
CA GLY A 36 -0.86 -10.25 -19.79
C GLY A 36 -0.71 -9.55 -18.44
N LEU A 37 0.54 -9.37 -17.98
CA LEU A 37 0.89 -8.61 -16.76
C LEU A 37 0.33 -7.20 -16.83
N ASP A 38 0.59 -6.50 -17.93
CA ASP A 38 0.17 -5.10 -18.11
C ASP A 38 -1.35 -4.95 -18.06
N ARG A 39 -2.08 -5.87 -18.71
CA ARG A 39 -3.55 -5.90 -18.69
C ARG A 39 -4.08 -6.22 -17.29
N ALA A 40 -3.48 -7.18 -16.60
CA ALA A 40 -3.88 -7.53 -15.24
C ALA A 40 -3.67 -6.35 -14.28
N LEU A 41 -2.53 -5.66 -14.37
CA LEU A 41 -2.21 -4.49 -13.57
C LEU A 41 -3.13 -3.30 -13.90
N ALA A 42 -3.42 -3.05 -15.17
CA ALA A 42 -4.38 -2.01 -15.57
C ALA A 42 -5.79 -2.31 -15.05
N GLY A 43 -6.22 -3.59 -15.11
CA GLY A 43 -7.46 -4.04 -14.52
C GLY A 43 -7.51 -3.84 -13.01
N LEU A 44 -6.41 -4.15 -12.30
CA LEU A 44 -6.24 -3.91 -10.87
C LEU A 44 -6.40 -2.42 -10.55
N ARG A 45 -5.69 -1.55 -11.26
CA ARG A 45 -5.78 -0.09 -11.07
C ARG A 45 -7.20 0.43 -11.22
N ALA A 46 -7.92 -0.01 -12.25
CA ALA A 46 -9.31 0.40 -12.49
C ALA A 46 -10.25 -0.04 -11.35
N GLU A 47 -10.11 -1.28 -10.87
CA GLU A 47 -10.92 -1.78 -9.75
C GLU A 47 -10.62 -1.04 -8.45
N LEU A 48 -9.33 -0.81 -8.15
CA LEU A 48 -8.91 -0.07 -6.96
C LEU A 48 -9.43 1.37 -6.97
N ALA A 49 -9.45 2.02 -8.15
CA ALA A 49 -10.05 3.33 -8.30
C ALA A 49 -11.56 3.33 -7.99
N VAL A 50 -12.30 2.32 -8.47
CA VAL A 50 -13.73 2.15 -8.17
C VAL A 50 -13.95 1.88 -6.68
N LEU A 51 -13.15 1.00 -6.07
CA LEU A 51 -13.20 0.68 -4.65
C LEU A 51 -12.94 1.92 -3.78
N ALA A 52 -11.89 2.69 -4.10
CA ALA A 52 -11.53 3.91 -3.39
C ALA A 52 -12.63 4.97 -3.51
N ALA A 53 -13.21 5.15 -4.70
CA ALA A 53 -14.32 6.07 -4.93
C ALA A 53 -15.60 5.67 -4.17
N GLY A 54 -15.82 4.37 -3.96
CA GLY A 54 -16.95 3.86 -3.18
C GLY A 54 -16.87 4.21 -1.68
N GLY A 55 -15.68 4.50 -1.14
CA GLY A 55 -15.51 4.99 0.23
C GLY A 55 -15.82 3.97 1.34
N GLU A 56 -15.97 2.68 1.02
CA GLU A 56 -16.38 1.67 1.98
C GLU A 56 -15.21 1.21 2.88
N ALA A 57 -15.24 1.61 4.15
CA ALA A 57 -14.18 1.31 5.13
C ALA A 57 -13.90 -0.19 5.35
N ARG A 58 -14.82 -1.09 5.00
CA ARG A 58 -14.65 -2.55 5.14
C ARG A 58 -13.49 -3.09 4.29
N TRP A 59 -13.05 -2.36 3.26
CA TRP A 59 -11.95 -2.77 2.38
C TRP A 59 -10.56 -2.43 2.93
N ILE A 60 -10.45 -1.59 3.96
CA ILE A 60 -9.15 -1.16 4.51
C ILE A 60 -8.32 -2.37 4.99
N GLY A 61 -8.93 -3.30 5.73
CA GLY A 61 -8.26 -4.51 6.22
C GLY A 61 -7.84 -5.46 5.09
N PRO A 62 -8.76 -5.84 4.19
CA PRO A 62 -8.42 -6.63 3.00
C PRO A 62 -7.30 -6.02 2.15
N LEU A 63 -7.32 -4.70 1.91
CA LEU A 63 -6.26 -4.03 1.14
C LEU A 63 -4.91 -4.04 1.85
N LEU A 64 -4.90 -3.90 3.19
CA LEU A 64 -3.68 -4.02 3.97
C LEU A 64 -3.07 -5.41 3.82
N ARG A 65 -3.90 -6.47 3.93
CA ARG A 65 -3.45 -7.85 3.72
C ARG A 65 -2.91 -8.05 2.31
N ALA A 66 -3.61 -7.54 1.30
CA ALA A 66 -3.18 -7.64 -0.09
C ALA A 66 -1.80 -6.99 -0.29
N GLU A 67 -1.62 -5.77 0.21
CA GLU A 67 -0.38 -4.99 0.14
C GLU A 67 0.79 -5.66 0.87
N THR A 68 0.59 -6.17 2.09
CA THR A 68 1.68 -6.62 2.96
C THR A 68 1.98 -8.12 2.91
N GLU A 69 1.01 -8.94 2.48
CA GLU A 69 1.11 -10.40 2.49
C GLU A 69 0.89 -10.97 1.09
N GLU A 70 -0.26 -10.69 0.46
CA GLU A 70 -0.68 -11.43 -0.74
C GLU A 70 0.18 -11.09 -1.97
N PHE A 71 0.34 -9.81 -2.33
CA PHE A 71 1.17 -9.43 -3.48
C PHE A 71 2.66 -9.79 -3.30
N PRO A 72 3.29 -9.53 -2.13
CA PRO A 72 4.66 -9.99 -1.90
C PRO A 72 4.82 -11.51 -2.01
N GLN A 73 3.86 -12.30 -1.52
CA GLN A 73 3.89 -13.75 -1.64
C GLN A 73 3.69 -14.21 -3.09
N ALA A 74 2.74 -13.61 -3.81
CA ALA A 74 2.49 -13.90 -5.22
C ALA A 74 3.71 -13.57 -6.09
N GLY A 75 4.37 -12.43 -5.85
CA GLY A 75 5.60 -12.05 -6.56
C GLY A 75 6.72 -13.05 -6.33
N LYS A 76 6.92 -13.52 -5.09
CA LYS A 76 7.91 -14.57 -4.78
C LYS A 76 7.59 -15.90 -5.46
N ALA A 77 6.32 -16.29 -5.48
CA ALA A 77 5.89 -17.53 -6.13
C ALA A 77 6.10 -17.45 -7.66
N ALA A 78 5.71 -16.34 -8.27
CA ALA A 78 5.91 -16.09 -9.70
C ALA A 78 7.39 -16.08 -10.08
N TRP A 79 8.23 -15.41 -9.29
CA TRP A 79 9.68 -15.41 -9.47
C TRP A 79 10.25 -16.84 -9.41
N ALA A 80 9.86 -17.63 -8.40
CA ALA A 80 10.31 -19.01 -8.26
C ALA A 80 9.84 -19.91 -9.43
N ALA A 81 8.63 -19.69 -9.94
CA ALA A 81 8.11 -20.42 -11.10
C ALA A 81 8.92 -20.13 -12.36
N VAL A 82 9.24 -18.85 -12.62
CA VAL A 82 10.07 -18.43 -13.75
C VAL A 82 11.49 -19.01 -13.61
N GLU A 83 12.09 -18.95 -12.42
CA GLU A 83 13.42 -19.52 -12.17
C GLU A 83 13.44 -21.05 -12.39
N HIS A 84 12.40 -21.75 -11.95
CA HIS A 84 12.26 -23.18 -12.15
C HIS A 84 12.24 -23.54 -13.65
N THR A 85 11.42 -22.83 -14.43
CA THR A 85 11.34 -23.00 -15.89
C THR A 85 12.68 -22.71 -16.55
N MET A 86 13.35 -21.61 -16.16
CA MET A 86 14.66 -21.26 -16.68
C MET A 86 15.66 -22.40 -16.46
N ARG A 87 15.74 -22.95 -15.25
CA ARG A 87 16.63 -24.07 -14.91
C ARG A 87 16.29 -25.35 -15.68
N ALA A 88 15.00 -25.63 -15.89
CA ALA A 88 14.55 -26.84 -16.59
C ALA A 88 14.97 -26.86 -18.07
N ILE A 89 15.03 -25.70 -18.72
CA ILE A 89 15.37 -25.61 -20.14
C ILE A 89 16.82 -25.15 -20.41
N ALA A 90 17.53 -24.62 -19.41
CA ALA A 90 18.86 -24.02 -19.54
C ALA A 90 19.89 -24.87 -20.31
N PHE A 91 19.89 -26.20 -20.12
CA PHE A 91 20.85 -27.09 -20.78
C PHE A 91 20.54 -27.30 -22.27
N LYS A 92 19.27 -27.46 -22.62
CA LYS A 92 18.83 -27.77 -23.99
C LYS A 92 18.56 -26.52 -24.83
N ARG A 93 18.33 -25.38 -24.18
CA ARG A 93 17.88 -24.12 -24.78
C ARG A 93 18.64 -22.92 -24.22
N ARG A 94 19.98 -22.98 -24.28
CA ARG A 94 20.85 -21.93 -23.74
C ARG A 94 20.62 -20.57 -24.44
N GLU A 95 20.20 -20.60 -25.69
CA GLU A 95 19.82 -19.44 -26.49
C GLU A 95 18.63 -18.67 -25.92
N LEU A 96 17.79 -19.31 -25.08
CA LEU A 96 16.61 -18.66 -24.47
C LEU A 96 16.94 -17.93 -23.15
N MET A 97 18.09 -18.22 -22.54
CA MET A 97 18.48 -17.66 -21.24
C MET A 97 18.50 -16.12 -21.18
N PRO A 98 18.88 -15.39 -22.25
CA PRO A 98 18.85 -13.92 -22.23
C PRO A 98 17.47 -13.30 -22.02
N HIS A 99 16.38 -14.05 -22.24
CA HIS A 99 15.03 -13.50 -22.15
C HIS A 99 14.39 -13.62 -20.75
N PHE A 100 14.89 -14.51 -19.89
CA PHE A 100 14.35 -14.72 -18.54
C PHE A 100 14.59 -13.55 -17.57
N PRO A 101 15.77 -12.89 -17.56
CA PRO A 101 16.00 -11.75 -16.69
C PRO A 101 14.97 -10.63 -16.86
N GLY A 102 14.66 -10.25 -18.10
CA GLY A 102 13.66 -9.21 -18.37
C GLY A 102 12.26 -9.59 -17.87
N LEU A 103 11.87 -10.86 -18.02
CA LEU A 103 10.60 -11.36 -17.50
C LEU A 103 10.56 -11.35 -15.96
N LEU A 104 11.66 -11.75 -15.30
CA LEU A 104 11.78 -11.71 -13.83
C LEU A 104 11.66 -10.26 -13.31
N ASP A 105 12.40 -9.33 -13.91
CA ASP A 105 12.37 -7.90 -13.56
C ASP A 105 10.96 -7.33 -13.75
N ARG A 106 10.27 -7.71 -14.83
CA ARG A 106 8.91 -7.25 -15.09
C ARG A 106 7.91 -7.80 -14.08
N VAL A 107 8.03 -9.08 -13.72
CA VAL A 107 7.18 -9.73 -12.71
C VAL A 107 7.35 -9.06 -11.35
N GLU A 108 8.59 -8.79 -10.94
CA GLU A 108 8.88 -8.08 -9.69
C GLU A 108 8.26 -6.68 -9.70
N ALA A 109 8.54 -5.88 -10.73
CA ALA A 109 8.03 -4.51 -10.86
C ALA A 109 6.50 -4.44 -10.83
N VAL A 110 5.79 -5.37 -11.47
CA VAL A 110 4.32 -5.40 -11.50
C VAL A 110 3.72 -5.71 -10.13
N HIS A 111 4.34 -6.61 -9.36
CA HIS A 111 3.86 -6.92 -8.00
C HIS A 111 4.17 -5.80 -7.00
N GLU A 112 5.31 -5.13 -7.14
CA GLU A 112 5.63 -3.93 -6.36
C GLU A 112 4.63 -2.81 -6.66
N GLU A 113 4.35 -2.55 -7.93
CA GLU A 113 3.38 -1.54 -8.34
C GLU A 113 1.96 -1.87 -7.85
N ALA A 114 1.55 -3.13 -7.92
CA ALA A 114 0.27 -3.57 -7.38
C ALA A 114 0.15 -3.37 -5.87
N SER A 115 1.21 -3.68 -5.12
CA SER A 115 1.27 -3.42 -3.67
C SER A 115 1.13 -1.92 -3.39
N ALA A 116 1.85 -1.07 -4.13
CA ALA A 116 1.75 0.39 -4.01
C ALA A 116 0.33 0.91 -4.32
N LEU A 117 -0.31 0.44 -5.40
CA LEU A 117 -1.68 0.82 -5.75
C LEU A 117 -2.68 0.43 -4.66
N CYS A 118 -2.51 -0.74 -4.02
CA CYS A 118 -3.33 -1.13 -2.87
C CYS A 118 -3.09 -0.24 -1.66
N GLY A 119 -1.83 0.14 -1.39
CA GLY A 119 -1.48 1.14 -0.38
C GLY A 119 -2.18 2.47 -0.62
N GLU A 120 -2.14 3.00 -1.85
CA GLU A 120 -2.79 4.26 -2.24
C GLU A 120 -4.32 4.21 -2.07
N ALA A 121 -4.95 3.13 -2.53
CA ALA A 121 -6.39 2.93 -2.38
C ALA A 121 -6.79 2.82 -0.91
N ARG A 122 -6.02 2.05 -0.11
CA ARG A 122 -6.23 1.92 1.34
C ARG A 122 -6.09 3.27 2.05
N TRP A 123 -5.06 4.03 1.70
CA TRP A 123 -4.81 5.34 2.28
C TRP A 123 -5.95 6.32 1.96
N SER A 124 -6.46 6.28 0.74
CA SER A 124 -7.63 7.06 0.32
C SER A 124 -8.89 6.69 1.11
N LEU A 125 -9.14 5.39 1.35
CA LEU A 125 -10.27 4.94 2.17
C LEU A 125 -10.15 5.34 3.65
N LEU A 126 -8.93 5.32 4.22
CA LEU A 126 -8.68 5.81 5.58
C LEU A 126 -9.00 7.30 5.70
N ALA A 127 -8.57 8.10 4.72
CA ALA A 127 -8.85 9.52 4.67
C ALA A 127 -10.35 9.81 4.49
N ALA A 128 -11.04 9.07 3.59
CA ALA A 128 -12.49 9.17 3.44
C ALA A 128 -13.24 8.80 4.73
N ARG A 129 -12.82 7.73 5.42
CA ARG A 129 -13.38 7.32 6.72
C ARG A 129 -13.21 8.40 7.78
N ALA A 130 -12.02 9.01 7.88
CA ALA A 130 -11.75 10.09 8.82
C ALA A 130 -12.65 11.32 8.60
N LEU A 131 -13.12 11.56 7.38
CA LEU A 131 -14.06 12.64 7.06
C LEU A 131 -15.53 12.26 7.29
N ALA A 132 -15.91 11.03 6.95
CA ALA A 132 -17.30 10.59 7.02
C ALA A 132 -17.74 10.24 8.46
N ASP A 133 -16.84 9.73 9.28
CA ASP A 133 -17.06 9.36 10.69
C ASP A 133 -15.91 9.92 11.55
N PRO A 134 -15.78 11.27 11.67
CA PRO A 134 -14.76 11.85 12.53
C PRO A 134 -15.07 11.53 13.99
N GLY A 135 -14.04 11.18 14.77
CA GLY A 135 -14.23 11.01 16.20
C GLY A 135 -14.28 12.35 16.93
N GLY A 136 -14.93 12.36 18.10
CA GLY A 136 -14.89 13.50 19.01
C GLY A 136 -13.48 13.64 19.62
N PRO A 137 -13.05 14.85 20.02
CA PRO A 137 -11.77 15.01 20.69
C PRO A 137 -11.77 14.26 22.04
N SER A 138 -10.95 13.22 22.18
CA SER A 138 -10.71 12.54 23.45
C SER A 138 -9.70 13.37 24.26
N SER A 139 -10.02 13.59 25.54
CA SER A 139 -9.43 14.54 26.51
C SER A 139 -8.12 15.26 26.13
N PRO A 140 -8.03 16.59 26.30
CA PRO A 140 -6.91 17.37 25.81
C PRO A 140 -5.57 16.94 26.41
N ILE A 141 -4.61 16.61 25.55
CA ILE A 141 -3.20 16.50 25.94
C ILE A 141 -2.68 17.94 26.08
N GLN A 142 -2.27 18.32 27.29
CA GLN A 142 -1.68 19.63 27.57
C GLN A 142 -0.28 19.68 26.94
N GLY A 143 -0.16 20.37 25.80
CA GLY A 143 1.11 20.73 25.18
C GLY A 143 1.35 22.24 25.28
N HIS A 144 2.62 22.65 25.35
CA HIS A 144 3.03 24.07 25.34
C HIS A 144 3.15 24.67 23.93
N GLY A 145 3.16 23.85 22.87
CA GLY A 145 3.35 24.24 21.47
C GLY A 145 2.15 23.95 20.58
N THR A 146 2.37 23.24 19.47
CA THR A 146 1.29 22.88 18.54
C THR A 146 0.25 22.00 19.23
N ARG A 147 -1.02 22.37 19.09
CA ARG A 147 -2.12 21.74 19.81
C ARG A 147 -2.61 20.52 19.06
N TYR A 148 -2.71 19.39 19.76
CA TYR A 148 -3.27 18.17 19.20
C TYR A 148 -4.02 17.34 20.24
N VAL A 149 -4.96 16.52 19.78
CA VAL A 149 -5.74 15.56 20.59
C VAL A 149 -5.95 14.29 19.79
N LYS A 150 -6.13 13.15 20.46
CA LYS A 150 -6.61 11.93 19.79
C LYS A 150 -8.12 12.08 19.59
N SER A 151 -8.66 11.50 18.54
CA SER A 151 -10.11 11.29 18.48
C SER A 151 -10.51 10.15 19.43
N ASP A 152 -11.77 10.08 19.84
CA ASP A 152 -12.34 8.97 20.61
C ASP A 152 -12.37 7.64 19.82
N ARG A 153 -12.27 7.70 18.49
CA ARG A 153 -12.14 6.54 17.59
C ARG A 153 -10.69 6.09 17.39
N TYR A 154 -9.72 6.96 17.65
CA TYR A 154 -8.33 6.74 17.26
C TYR A 154 -7.75 5.46 17.87
N ASP A 155 -7.91 5.23 19.18
CA ASP A 155 -7.24 4.08 19.81
C ASP A 155 -7.80 2.75 19.28
N ALA A 156 -9.10 2.67 18.99
CA ALA A 156 -9.72 1.51 18.34
C ALA A 156 -9.20 1.32 16.90
N ARG A 157 -9.05 2.40 16.13
CA ARG A 157 -8.50 2.36 14.77
C ARG A 157 -7.02 1.95 14.76
N ALA A 158 -6.23 2.51 15.67
CA ALA A 158 -4.82 2.18 15.84
C ALA A 158 -4.62 0.72 16.30
N LEU A 159 -5.50 0.20 17.16
CA LEU A 159 -5.49 -1.22 17.56
C LEU A 159 -5.71 -2.15 16.35
N ALA A 160 -6.60 -1.78 15.43
CA ALA A 160 -6.90 -2.55 14.23
C ALA A 160 -5.82 -2.43 13.14
N ALA A 161 -5.12 -1.29 13.07
CA ALA A 161 -4.18 -0.99 11.99
C ALA A 161 -2.73 -1.34 12.32
N LEU A 162 -2.32 -1.31 13.59
CA LEU A 162 -0.92 -1.41 13.98
C LEU A 162 -0.66 -2.52 15.01
N PRO A 163 0.47 -3.25 14.91
CA PRO A 163 0.93 -4.13 15.98
C PRO A 163 1.34 -3.33 17.24
N PRO A 164 1.43 -3.99 18.42
CA PRO A 164 1.71 -3.32 19.69
C PRO A 164 2.94 -2.39 19.70
N ASP A 165 4.07 -2.86 19.16
CA ASP A 165 5.33 -2.07 19.16
C ASP A 165 5.24 -0.82 18.29
N GLU A 166 4.51 -0.89 17.17
CA GLU A 166 4.28 0.25 16.30
C GLU A 166 3.33 1.26 16.92
N ARG A 167 2.34 0.82 17.72
CA ARG A 167 1.49 1.74 18.49
C ARG A 167 2.29 2.53 19.52
N VAL A 168 3.24 1.89 20.21
CA VAL A 168 4.15 2.58 21.15
C VAL A 168 5.02 3.60 20.42
N ARG A 169 5.54 3.25 19.24
CA ARG A 169 6.33 4.15 18.39
C ARG A 169 5.50 5.33 17.89
N ALA A 170 4.25 5.08 17.48
CA ALA A 170 3.28 6.09 17.07
C ALA A 170 2.99 7.06 18.21
N ASP A 171 2.69 6.57 19.42
CA ASP A 171 2.42 7.42 20.58
C ASP A 171 3.62 8.31 20.95
N ARG A 172 4.85 7.76 20.90
CA ARG A 172 6.08 8.54 21.10
C ARG A 172 6.26 9.61 20.03
N THR A 173 5.97 9.29 18.78
CA THR A 173 6.08 10.23 17.66
C THR A 173 5.03 11.33 17.77
N LEU A 174 3.81 10.98 18.16
CA LEU A 174 2.71 11.92 18.35
C LEU A 174 3.02 12.97 19.43
N LYS A 175 3.69 12.61 20.53
CA LYS A 175 4.13 13.57 21.56
C LYS A 175 5.01 14.70 21.02
N ARG A 176 5.76 14.43 19.95
CA ARG A 176 6.64 15.42 19.32
C ARG A 176 5.87 16.47 18.52
N LEU A 177 4.63 16.17 18.10
CA LEU A 177 3.76 17.17 17.46
C LEU A 177 3.54 18.36 18.40
N GLY A 178 3.52 18.15 19.71
CA GLY A 178 3.40 19.22 20.71
C GLY A 178 4.58 20.20 20.81
N GLY A 179 5.67 19.97 20.05
CA GLY A 179 6.82 20.86 20.00
C GLY A 179 6.49 22.25 19.42
N ASN A 180 7.32 23.23 19.79
CA ASN A 180 7.29 24.57 19.18
C ASN A 180 8.73 25.01 18.81
N PRO A 181 9.09 25.06 17.52
CA PRO A 181 8.26 24.69 16.36
C PRO A 181 7.99 23.18 16.27
N VAL A 182 7.04 22.77 15.42
CA VAL A 182 6.86 21.34 15.08
C VAL A 182 8.17 20.83 14.45
N PRO A 183 8.74 19.72 14.94
CA PRO A 183 9.99 19.22 14.37
C PRO A 183 9.83 18.86 12.88
N PRO A 184 10.72 19.34 11.99
CA PRO A 184 10.60 19.16 10.54
C PRO A 184 10.61 17.69 10.12
N GLU A 185 11.28 16.82 10.88
CA GLU A 185 11.34 15.39 10.65
C GLU A 185 9.99 14.68 10.78
N LEU A 186 8.98 15.31 11.41
CA LEU A 186 7.61 14.81 11.42
C LEU A 186 6.93 14.93 10.05
N ASP A 187 7.44 15.77 9.15
CA ASP A 187 6.88 15.97 7.80
C ASP A 187 5.36 16.23 7.85
N LEU A 188 4.96 17.20 8.68
CA LEU A 188 3.58 17.62 8.82
C LEU A 188 3.16 18.46 7.61
N ARG A 189 2.21 17.96 6.84
CA ARG A 189 1.74 18.60 5.60
C ARG A 189 0.27 18.31 5.33
N SER A 190 -0.37 19.13 4.51
CA SER A 190 -1.74 18.85 4.06
C SER A 190 -1.76 17.56 3.23
N LEU A 191 -2.82 16.77 3.40
CA LEU A 191 -3.00 15.55 2.64
C LEU A 191 -3.49 15.89 1.22
N PRO A 192 -2.79 15.44 0.15
CA PRO A 192 -3.19 15.71 -1.23
C PRO A 192 -4.62 15.25 -1.53
N GLY A 193 -5.39 16.05 -2.26
CA GLY A 193 -6.79 15.75 -2.58
C GLY A 193 -7.82 16.08 -1.48
N TYR A 194 -7.36 16.52 -0.30
CA TYR A 194 -8.24 16.83 0.83
C TYR A 194 -8.23 18.31 1.26
N GLU A 195 -7.68 19.20 0.41
CA GLU A 195 -7.81 20.67 0.48
C GLU A 195 -7.75 21.26 1.89
N GLY A 196 -6.71 20.92 2.67
CA GLY A 196 -6.51 21.46 4.01
C GLY A 196 -7.44 20.91 5.11
N ARG A 197 -8.44 20.09 4.76
CA ARG A 197 -9.34 19.40 5.72
C ARG A 197 -8.61 18.31 6.47
N LEU A 198 -7.76 17.56 5.75
CA LEU A 198 -6.89 16.54 6.31
C LEU A 198 -5.42 16.89 6.13
N TRP A 199 -4.65 16.39 7.07
CA TRP A 199 -3.21 16.53 7.20
C TRP A 199 -2.59 15.17 7.47
N THR A 200 -1.31 15.05 7.19
CA THR A 200 -0.55 13.85 7.47
C THR A 200 0.82 14.18 8.03
N MET A 201 1.31 13.34 8.93
CA MET A 201 2.67 13.40 9.47
C MET A 201 3.17 11.98 9.72
N LYS A 202 4.49 11.80 9.86
CA LYS A 202 5.08 10.51 10.23
C LYS A 202 4.59 10.06 11.61
N ALA A 203 4.28 8.77 11.72
CA ALA A 203 3.95 8.07 12.96
C ALA A 203 5.09 7.14 13.42
N GLY A 204 6.26 7.27 12.78
CA GLY A 204 7.43 6.42 13.03
C GLY A 204 7.42 5.14 12.20
N GLY A 205 8.62 4.61 11.91
CA GLY A 205 8.75 3.55 10.91
C GLY A 205 8.23 4.02 9.56
N ARG A 206 7.40 3.19 8.91
CA ARG A 206 6.73 3.50 7.64
C ARG A 206 5.30 4.06 7.82
N ASN A 207 4.85 4.21 9.06
CA ASN A 207 3.49 4.62 9.36
C ASN A 207 3.33 6.14 9.31
N ARG A 208 2.12 6.59 8.99
CA ARG A 208 1.71 7.99 9.04
C ARG A 208 0.37 8.14 9.73
N PHE A 209 0.18 9.31 10.33
CA PHE A 209 -1.10 9.73 10.89
C PHE A 209 -1.98 10.38 9.83
N ILE A 210 -3.29 10.24 10.00
CA ILE A 210 -4.30 11.11 9.40
C ILE A 210 -4.81 12.03 10.50
N LEU A 211 -4.66 13.32 10.25
CA LEU A 211 -4.99 14.40 11.16
C LEU A 211 -6.09 15.24 10.52
N ARG A 212 -7.10 15.62 11.30
CA ARG A 212 -8.06 16.65 10.91
C ARG A 212 -7.71 17.95 11.60
N LEU A 213 -7.77 19.06 10.87
CA LEU A 213 -7.63 20.38 11.48
C LEU A 213 -8.99 20.83 12.01
N ASP A 214 -9.07 21.08 13.31
CA ASP A 214 -10.25 21.60 13.99
C ASP A 214 -9.91 22.94 14.67
N ARG A 215 -10.93 23.62 15.21
CA ARG A 215 -10.78 24.86 15.97
C ARG A 215 -11.61 24.79 17.24
N ASP A 216 -10.99 25.14 18.35
CA ASP A 216 -11.71 25.40 19.59
C ASP A 216 -11.45 26.84 20.06
N ARG A 217 -11.91 27.16 21.28
CA ARG A 217 -11.80 28.50 21.89
C ARG A 217 -10.36 29.03 21.99
N ARG A 218 -9.35 28.16 21.94
CA ARG A 218 -7.92 28.52 22.03
C ARG A 218 -7.23 28.52 20.67
N GLY A 219 -7.96 28.35 19.57
CA GLY A 219 -7.44 28.36 18.19
C GLY A 219 -7.37 26.97 17.55
N PRO A 220 -6.54 26.79 16.50
CA PRO A 220 -6.46 25.55 15.76
C PRO A 220 -5.93 24.39 16.62
N VAL A 221 -6.44 23.19 16.35
CA VAL A 221 -6.03 21.93 17.00
C VAL A 221 -6.04 20.80 15.99
N TYR A 222 -5.00 19.96 15.99
CA TYR A 222 -4.95 18.75 15.19
C TYR A 222 -5.64 17.60 15.93
N VAL A 223 -6.71 17.06 15.36
CA VAL A 223 -7.36 15.84 15.86
C VAL A 223 -6.78 14.65 15.12
N VAL A 224 -6.18 13.70 15.84
CA VAL A 224 -5.67 12.45 15.26
C VAL A 224 -6.83 11.51 15.02
N GLU A 225 -7.17 11.28 13.75
CA GLU A 225 -8.32 10.47 13.34
C GLU A 225 -7.93 9.01 13.07
N ASP A 226 -6.73 8.80 12.52
CA ASP A 226 -6.30 7.48 12.06
C ASP A 226 -4.78 7.34 12.00
N VAL A 227 -4.31 6.10 11.86
CA VAL A 227 -2.89 5.76 11.66
C VAL A 227 -2.77 4.47 10.86
N ALA A 228 -1.88 4.45 9.87
CA ALA A 228 -1.56 3.23 9.13
C ALA A 228 -0.21 3.36 8.40
N LEU A 229 0.20 2.26 7.77
CA LEU A 229 1.28 2.25 6.80
C LEU A 229 0.98 3.27 5.69
N ALA A 230 1.93 4.15 5.39
CA ALA A 230 1.79 5.09 4.29
C ALA A 230 1.78 4.34 2.95
N ALA A 231 0.98 4.85 2.01
CA ALA A 231 1.12 4.53 0.60
C ALA A 231 2.47 5.04 0.06
#